data_AF-A0A7J8XF71-F1
#
_entry.id   AF-A0A7J8XF71-F1
#
_cell.length_a   1.000
_cell.length_b   1.000
_cell.length_c   1.000
_cell.angle_alpha   90.00
_cell.angle_beta   90.00
_cell.angle_gamma   90.00
#
_symmetry.space_group_name_H-M   'P 1'
#
loop_
_entity.id
_entity.type
_entity.pdbx_description
1 polymer ?
#
loop_
_entity_poly.entity_id
_entity_poly.type
_entity_poly.pdbx_seq_one_letter_code
_entity_poly.pdbx_strand_id
1 'polypeptide(L)'
;MLEKMEILDVEKLIEDFEVMTKDAENVQRETLKMILEENGCAEYLQNMGLNGRTDPESFKACVPLVTHKDLEPYIQRVADGAFSPILTGKPITTISLSSGTTQGKPKFVPFNDELMETTLQIYHTSFAFRNREFPIENGKALQFIYSSKQSKTKGGLFAGTATTNVFRNSQFKKAMTAMQSECCSPDEVIVGPDFHQSLYCHLLCGLIFH
;
A
#
# COMPACT_ATOMS: atom_id res chain seq x y z
N MET A 1 28.14 -13.97 0.67
CA MET A 1 27.70 -14.20 -0.72
C MET A 1 26.78 -13.04 -1.07
N LEU A 2 27.23 -12.13 -1.93
CA LEU A 2 26.40 -11.03 -2.41
C LEU A 2 25.33 -11.65 -3.31
N GLU A 3 24.08 -11.67 -2.83
CA GLU A 3 22.93 -11.95 -3.69
C GLU A 3 22.99 -10.98 -4.86
N LYS A 4 22.98 -11.51 -6.09
CA LYS A 4 22.85 -10.70 -7.29
C LYS A 4 21.54 -9.91 -7.15
N MET A 5 21.66 -8.63 -6.86
CA MET A 5 20.55 -7.69 -6.94
C MET A 5 20.07 -7.73 -8.38
N GLU A 6 18.86 -8.25 -8.62
CA GLU A 6 18.21 -8.12 -9.92
C GLU A 6 18.05 -6.62 -10.19
N ILE A 7 18.80 -6.14 -11.17
CA ILE A 7 18.68 -4.77 -11.64
C ILE A 7 17.30 -4.65 -12.26
N LEU A 8 16.53 -3.66 -11.80
CA LEU A 8 15.20 -3.38 -12.32
C LEU A 8 15.28 -3.09 -13.83
N ASP A 9 14.52 -3.83 -14.64
CA ASP A 9 14.42 -3.57 -16.08
C ASP A 9 13.48 -2.39 -16.33
N VAL A 10 14.06 -1.19 -16.37
CA VAL A 10 13.33 0.08 -16.51
C VAL A 10 12.54 0.17 -17.81
N GLU A 11 13.12 -0.29 -18.92
CA GLU A 11 12.45 -0.21 -20.23
C GLU A 11 11.26 -1.16 -20.29
N LYS A 12 11.42 -2.39 -19.78
CA LYS A 12 10.31 -3.34 -19.69
C LYS A 12 9.17 -2.80 -18.82
N LEU A 13 9.47 -2.19 -17.67
CA LEU A 13 8.44 -1.61 -16.80
C LEU A 13 7.64 -0.49 -17.48
N ILE A 14 8.31 0.33 -18.29
CA ILE A 14 7.65 1.37 -19.07
C ILE A 14 6.81 0.73 -20.17
N GLU A 15 7.34 -0.24 -20.91
CA GLU A 15 6.59 -0.95 -21.96
C GLU A 15 5.35 -1.63 -21.41
N ASP A 16 5.46 -2.36 -20.30
CA ASP A 16 4.34 -3.02 -19.62
C ASP A 16 3.27 -1.99 -19.21
N PHE A 17 3.67 -0.84 -18.68
CA PHE A 17 2.76 0.25 -18.33
C PHE A 17 2.07 0.84 -19.57
N GLU A 18 2.81 1.14 -20.64
CA GLU A 18 2.27 1.67 -21.89
C GLU A 18 1.27 0.67 -22.52
N VAL A 19 1.60 -0.63 -22.53
CA VAL A 19 0.69 -1.68 -23.02
C VAL A 19 -0.59 -1.72 -22.19
N MET A 20 -0.49 -1.69 -20.86
CA MET A 20 -1.64 -1.70 -19.96
C MET A 20 -2.55 -0.47 -20.19
N THR A 21 -1.97 0.72 -20.45
CA THR A 21 -2.76 1.94 -20.66
C THR A 21 -3.46 2.01 -22.02
N LYS A 22 -3.05 1.22 -23.02
CA LYS A 22 -3.69 1.17 -24.34
C LYS A 22 -5.11 0.61 -24.31
N ASP A 23 -5.41 -0.30 -23.38
CA ASP A 23 -6.73 -0.90 -23.21
C ASP A 23 -7.17 -0.88 -21.75
N ALA A 24 -7.35 0.35 -21.24
CA ALA A 24 -7.80 0.58 -19.88
C ALA A 24 -9.18 -0.03 -19.60
N GLU A 25 -10.06 -0.16 -20.61
CA GLU A 25 -11.37 -0.77 -20.44
C GLU A 25 -11.23 -2.25 -20.07
N ASN A 26 -10.46 -3.01 -20.85
CA ASN A 26 -10.27 -4.43 -20.57
C ASN A 26 -9.53 -4.66 -19.24
N VAL A 27 -8.51 -3.84 -18.94
CA VAL A 27 -7.80 -3.90 -17.66
C VAL A 27 -8.74 -3.70 -16.48
N GLN A 28 -9.67 -2.73 -16.55
CA GLN A 28 -10.66 -2.50 -15.50
C GLN A 28 -11.66 -3.65 -15.36
N ARG A 29 -12.11 -4.24 -16.47
CA ARG A 29 -13.01 -5.40 -16.47
C ARG A 29 -12.37 -6.63 -15.82
N GLU A 30 -11.14 -6.96 -16.20
CA GLU A 30 -10.40 -8.08 -15.61
C GLU A 30 -10.05 -7.82 -14.13
N THR A 31 -9.69 -6.58 -13.77
CA THR A 31 -9.45 -6.21 -12.37
C THR A 31 -10.70 -6.39 -11.51
N LEU A 32 -11.87 -5.92 -11.97
CA LEU A 32 -13.13 -6.13 -11.26
C LEU A 32 -13.43 -7.63 -11.10
N LYS A 33 -13.29 -8.41 -12.18
CA LYS A 33 -13.51 -9.84 -12.16
C LYS A 33 -12.63 -10.53 -11.12
N MET A 34 -11.32 -10.26 -11.12
CA MET A 34 -10.37 -10.79 -10.14
C MET A 34 -10.77 -10.45 -8.70
N ILE A 35 -11.14 -9.19 -8.43
CA ILE A 35 -11.62 -8.75 -7.11
C ILE A 35 -12.86 -9.55 -6.69
N LEU A 36 -13.81 -9.76 -7.59
CA LEU A 36 -15.06 -10.47 -7.26
C LEU A 36 -14.85 -11.99 -7.10
N GLU A 37 -13.99 -12.60 -7.90
CA GLU A 37 -13.62 -14.02 -7.77
C GLU A 37 -12.93 -14.29 -6.43
N GLU A 38 -11.96 -13.45 -6.06
CA GLU A 38 -11.20 -13.60 -4.82
C GLU A 38 -12.05 -13.37 -3.57
N ASN A 39 -12.96 -12.40 -3.63
CA ASN A 39 -13.72 -11.96 -2.47
C ASN A 39 -15.14 -12.53 -2.43
N GLY A 40 -15.51 -13.42 -3.34
CA GLY A 40 -16.87 -13.99 -3.41
C GLY A 40 -17.30 -14.77 -2.16
N CYS A 41 -16.36 -15.25 -1.36
CA CYS A 41 -16.62 -15.90 -0.06
C CYS A 41 -16.77 -14.91 1.11
N ALA A 42 -16.46 -13.62 0.90
CA ALA A 42 -16.53 -12.62 1.95
C ALA A 42 -17.98 -12.29 2.31
N GLU A 43 -18.26 -12.18 3.61
CA GLU A 43 -19.60 -11.91 4.15
C GLU A 43 -20.26 -10.70 3.46
N TYR A 44 -19.50 -9.64 3.20
CA TYR A 44 -20.02 -8.46 2.53
C TYR A 44 -20.59 -8.78 1.14
N LEU A 45 -19.82 -9.45 0.25
CA LEU A 45 -20.29 -9.77 -1.10
C LEU A 45 -21.38 -10.84 -1.11
N GLN A 46 -21.35 -11.80 -0.18
CA GLN A 46 -22.43 -12.78 -0.01
C GLN A 46 -23.78 -12.09 0.30
N ASN A 47 -23.75 -11.02 1.10
CA ASN A 47 -24.94 -10.25 1.42
C ASN A 47 -25.45 -9.37 0.26
N MET A 48 -24.64 -9.10 -0.77
CA MET A 48 -25.04 -8.27 -1.91
C MET A 48 -25.84 -9.03 -2.99
N GLY A 49 -25.96 -10.36 -2.89
CA GLY A 49 -26.71 -11.15 -3.88
C GLY A 49 -26.01 -11.30 -5.23
N LEU A 50 -24.69 -11.15 -5.28
CA LEU A 50 -23.90 -11.40 -6.49
C LEU A 50 -23.94 -12.88 -6.91
N ASN A 51 -24.04 -13.81 -5.95
CA ASN A 51 -24.13 -15.25 -6.20
C ASN A 51 -23.01 -15.78 -7.11
N GLY A 52 -21.77 -15.28 -6.92
CA GLY A 52 -20.61 -15.66 -7.71
C GLY A 52 -20.50 -15.03 -9.10
N ARG A 53 -21.41 -14.11 -9.46
CA ARG A 53 -21.30 -13.31 -10.70
C ARG A 53 -20.18 -12.29 -10.58
N THR A 54 -19.44 -12.12 -11.66
CA THR A 54 -18.22 -11.30 -11.71
C THR A 54 -18.25 -10.24 -12.83
N ASP A 55 -19.37 -10.15 -13.55
CA ASP A 55 -19.59 -9.17 -14.62
C ASP A 55 -19.92 -7.77 -14.06
N PRO A 56 -19.48 -6.69 -14.74
CA PRO A 56 -19.76 -5.32 -14.34
C PRO A 56 -21.25 -4.98 -14.19
N GLU A 57 -22.10 -5.56 -15.03
CA GLU A 57 -23.54 -5.31 -15.07
C GLU A 57 -24.20 -5.81 -13.78
N SER A 58 -23.91 -7.06 -13.38
CA SER A 58 -24.36 -7.63 -12.11
C SER A 58 -23.77 -6.89 -10.91
N PHE A 59 -22.49 -6.51 -10.97
CA PHE A 59 -21.87 -5.70 -9.90
C PHE A 59 -22.60 -4.38 -9.67
N LYS A 60 -22.85 -3.61 -10.74
CA LYS A 60 -23.57 -2.33 -10.66
C LYS A 60 -25.02 -2.48 -10.18
N ALA A 61 -25.68 -3.58 -10.52
CA ALA A 61 -27.06 -3.84 -10.12
C ALA A 61 -27.20 -4.29 -8.66
N CYS A 62 -26.19 -4.99 -8.12
CA CYS A 62 -26.26 -5.65 -6.81
C CYS A 62 -25.50 -4.92 -5.70
N VAL A 63 -24.34 -4.32 -6.01
CA VAL A 63 -23.47 -3.70 -5.01
C VAL A 63 -23.74 -2.20 -4.92
N PRO A 64 -24.24 -1.68 -3.79
CA PRO A 64 -24.55 -0.27 -3.64
C PRO A 64 -23.27 0.57 -3.52
N LEU A 65 -23.39 1.85 -3.89
CA LEU A 65 -22.39 2.84 -3.53
C LEU A 65 -22.47 3.11 -2.02
N VAL A 66 -21.34 2.93 -1.33
CA VAL A 66 -21.25 3.03 0.13
C VAL A 66 -20.23 4.07 0.56
N THR A 67 -20.38 4.55 1.78
CA THR A 67 -19.41 5.39 2.47
C THR A 67 -18.64 4.58 3.51
N HIS A 68 -17.58 5.16 4.07
CA HIS A 68 -16.84 4.53 5.18
C HIS A 68 -17.75 4.19 6.37
N LYS A 69 -18.76 5.02 6.66
CA LYS A 69 -19.71 4.81 7.76
C LYS A 69 -20.50 3.51 7.60
N ASP A 70 -20.85 3.16 6.37
CA ASP A 70 -21.61 1.95 6.06
C ASP A 70 -20.73 0.68 6.23
N LEU A 71 -19.42 0.82 6.02
CA LEU A 71 -18.44 -0.25 6.16
C LEU A 71 -17.84 -0.36 7.57
N GLU A 72 -17.98 0.68 8.40
CA GLU A 72 -17.39 0.77 9.74
C GLU A 72 -17.70 -0.45 10.63
N PRO A 73 -18.94 -1.02 10.66
CA PRO A 73 -19.22 -2.21 11.46
C PRO A 73 -18.41 -3.44 11.04
N TYR A 74 -18.20 -3.63 9.73
CA TYR A 74 -17.41 -4.74 9.20
C TYR A 74 -15.92 -4.55 9.52
N ILE A 75 -15.40 -3.33 9.31
CA ILE A 75 -14.00 -2.97 9.59
C ILE A 75 -13.70 -3.13 11.09
N GLN A 76 -14.63 -2.73 11.97
CA GLN A 76 -14.44 -2.85 13.41
C GLN A 76 -14.38 -4.31 13.85
N ARG A 77 -15.20 -5.19 13.27
CA ARG A 77 -15.14 -6.64 13.56
C ARG A 77 -13.78 -7.23 13.18
N VAL A 78 -13.22 -6.84 12.04
CA VAL A 78 -11.85 -7.23 11.66
C VAL A 78 -10.84 -6.69 12.68
N ALA A 79 -10.91 -5.40 13.02
CA ALA A 79 -10.02 -4.78 13.99
C ALA A 79 -10.15 -5.38 15.40
N ASP A 80 -11.30 -5.96 15.74
CA ASP A 80 -11.54 -6.66 17.00
C ASP A 80 -11.09 -8.13 16.99
N GLY A 81 -10.60 -8.63 15.85
CA GLY A 81 -9.99 -9.96 15.73
C GLY A 81 -10.92 -11.04 15.18
N ALA A 82 -11.95 -10.67 14.39
CA ALA A 82 -12.76 -11.66 13.70
C ALA A 82 -11.93 -12.43 12.66
N PHE A 83 -12.01 -13.76 12.69
CA PHE A 83 -11.25 -14.67 11.82
C PHE A 83 -11.94 -15.01 10.49
N SER A 84 -13.25 -14.72 10.36
CA SER A 84 -14.01 -14.98 9.13
C SER A 84 -13.65 -13.97 8.03
N PRO A 85 -13.73 -14.35 6.73
CA PRO A 85 -13.58 -13.41 5.62
C PRO A 85 -14.77 -12.44 5.61
N ILE A 86 -14.61 -11.26 6.19
CA ILE A 86 -15.71 -10.28 6.30
C ILE A 86 -15.78 -9.41 5.04
N LEU A 87 -14.69 -8.73 4.71
CA LEU A 87 -14.61 -7.79 3.58
C LEU A 87 -13.79 -8.34 2.41
N THR A 88 -12.87 -9.26 2.68
CA THR A 88 -11.98 -9.85 1.69
C THR A 88 -11.66 -11.30 2.04
N GLY A 89 -11.35 -12.10 1.03
CA GLY A 89 -10.82 -13.46 1.18
C GLY A 89 -9.36 -13.51 1.62
N LYS A 90 -8.60 -12.42 1.45
CA LYS A 90 -7.20 -12.32 1.88
C LYS A 90 -7.06 -11.84 3.32
N PRO A 91 -6.03 -12.30 4.06
CA PRO A 91 -5.76 -11.81 5.41
C PRO A 91 -5.47 -10.31 5.44
N ILE A 92 -6.08 -9.61 6.40
CA ILE A 92 -5.78 -8.21 6.70
C ILE A 92 -4.63 -8.21 7.71
N THR A 93 -3.49 -7.63 7.33
CA THR A 93 -2.25 -7.69 8.12
C THR A 93 -2.06 -6.44 8.99
N THR A 94 -2.56 -5.29 8.54
CA THR A 94 -2.54 -4.03 9.31
C THR A 94 -3.78 -3.19 9.02
N ILE A 95 -3.95 -2.11 9.79
CA ILE A 95 -4.97 -1.08 9.57
C ILE A 95 -4.27 0.24 9.24
N SER A 96 -4.71 0.88 8.16
CA SER A 96 -4.31 2.23 7.81
C SER A 96 -5.26 3.26 8.43
N LEU A 97 -4.69 4.28 9.07
CA LEU A 97 -5.39 5.45 9.59
C LEU A 97 -5.41 6.52 8.50
N SER A 98 -6.60 6.85 8.00
CA SER A 98 -6.79 7.98 7.10
C SER A 98 -6.73 9.31 7.87
N SER A 99 -6.24 10.37 7.21
CA SER A 99 -6.37 11.75 7.71
C SER A 99 -7.83 12.24 7.73
N GLY A 100 -8.70 11.64 6.91
CA GLY A 100 -10.13 11.88 6.96
C GLY A 100 -10.78 11.22 8.17
N THR A 101 -11.72 11.91 8.82
CA THR A 101 -12.40 11.41 10.01
C THR A 101 -13.86 11.00 9.72
N THR A 102 -14.37 10.00 10.43
CA THR A 102 -15.80 9.70 10.57
C THR A 102 -16.17 9.96 12.03
N GLN A 103 -17.13 10.86 12.28
CA GLN A 103 -17.56 11.23 13.64
C GLN A 103 -16.40 11.67 14.57
N GLY A 104 -15.39 12.36 14.02
CA GLY A 104 -14.23 12.84 14.78
C GLY A 104 -13.16 11.78 15.09
N LYS A 105 -13.34 10.53 14.63
CA LYS A 105 -12.31 9.47 14.74
C LYS A 105 -11.65 9.22 13.39
N PRO A 106 -10.33 8.94 13.34
CA PRO A 106 -9.65 8.55 12.11
C PRO A 106 -10.31 7.33 11.48
N LYS A 107 -10.49 7.34 10.15
CA LYS A 107 -11.06 6.19 9.44
C LYS A 107 -10.05 5.05 9.41
N PHE A 108 -10.48 3.88 9.87
CA PHE A 108 -9.74 2.63 9.69
C PHE A 108 -9.96 2.13 8.27
N VAL A 109 -8.88 1.79 7.59
CA VAL A 109 -8.88 1.20 6.24
C VAL A 109 -8.06 -0.08 6.30
N PRO A 110 -8.66 -1.26 6.01
CA PRO A 110 -7.93 -2.51 5.92
C PRO A 110 -6.73 -2.45 4.99
N PHE A 111 -5.62 -3.08 5.38
CA PHE A 111 -4.40 -3.17 4.60
C PHE A 111 -3.91 -4.62 4.60
N ASN A 112 -3.63 -5.17 3.41
CA ASN A 112 -3.12 -6.52 3.20
C ASN A 112 -1.82 -6.47 2.38
N ASP A 113 -1.22 -7.63 2.16
CA ASP A 113 0.07 -7.72 1.46
C ASP A 113 -0.06 -7.42 -0.04
N GLU A 114 -1.20 -7.71 -0.66
CA GLU A 114 -1.47 -7.33 -2.05
C GLU A 114 -1.46 -5.81 -2.24
N LEU A 115 -2.07 -5.05 -1.32
CA LEU A 115 -2.00 -3.59 -1.37
C LEU A 115 -0.55 -3.07 -1.24
N MET A 116 0.29 -3.76 -0.47
CA MET A 116 1.72 -3.47 -0.42
C MET A 116 2.39 -3.72 -1.78
N GLU A 117 2.13 -4.86 -2.40
CA GLU A 117 2.69 -5.23 -3.70
C GLU A 117 2.29 -4.24 -4.80
N THR A 118 0.99 -3.89 -4.92
CA THR A 118 0.52 -2.87 -5.87
C THR A 118 1.13 -1.50 -5.56
N THR A 119 1.31 -1.15 -4.28
CA THR A 119 2.01 0.09 -3.92
C THR A 119 3.44 0.07 -4.44
N LEU A 120 4.18 -1.03 -4.28
CA LEU A 120 5.54 -1.14 -4.79
C LEU A 120 5.63 -1.08 -6.32
N GLN A 121 4.65 -1.65 -7.04
CA GLN A 121 4.54 -1.48 -8.49
C GLN A 121 4.45 0.00 -8.88
N ILE A 122 3.65 0.81 -8.17
CA ILE A 122 3.57 2.26 -8.39
C ILE A 122 4.93 2.93 -8.17
N TYR A 123 5.67 2.55 -7.12
CA TYR A 123 7.03 3.07 -6.88
C TYR A 123 7.98 2.71 -8.02
N HIS A 124 7.96 1.47 -8.49
CA HIS A 124 8.79 1.01 -9.60
C HIS A 124 8.48 1.73 -10.91
N THR A 125 7.21 1.85 -11.29
CA THR A 125 6.80 2.59 -12.49
C THR A 125 7.19 4.07 -12.38
N SER A 126 6.92 4.71 -11.23
CA SER A 126 7.30 6.11 -11.01
C SER A 126 8.82 6.34 -11.06
N PHE A 127 9.60 5.40 -10.54
CA PHE A 127 11.06 5.42 -10.66
C PHE A 127 11.49 5.25 -12.11
N ALA A 128 10.96 4.27 -12.83
CA ALA A 128 11.33 3.96 -14.21
C ALA A 128 11.21 5.20 -15.12
N PHE A 129 10.05 5.87 -15.10
CA PHE A 129 9.85 7.09 -15.87
C PHE A 129 10.76 8.24 -15.43
N ARG A 130 10.94 8.48 -14.13
CA ARG A 130 11.82 9.55 -13.64
C ARG A 130 13.29 9.29 -13.99
N ASN A 131 13.74 8.05 -13.84
CA ASN A 131 15.13 7.67 -14.10
C ASN A 131 15.47 7.69 -15.59
N ARG A 132 14.49 7.47 -16.48
CA ARG A 132 14.70 7.63 -17.92
C ARG A 132 15.03 9.08 -18.29
N GLU A 133 14.31 10.05 -17.72
CA GLU A 133 14.50 11.47 -18.00
C GLU A 133 15.64 12.10 -17.19
N PHE A 134 15.82 11.64 -15.95
CA PHE A 134 16.83 12.12 -15.00
C PHE A 134 17.55 10.91 -14.37
N PRO A 135 18.51 10.29 -15.09
CA PRO A 135 19.23 9.13 -14.59
C PRO A 135 19.92 9.43 -13.27
N ILE A 136 19.58 8.65 -12.25
CA ILE A 136 20.27 8.67 -10.96
C ILE A 136 21.36 7.59 -11.05
N GLU A 137 22.61 8.01 -10.96
CA GLU A 137 23.76 7.10 -10.89
C GLU A 137 24.06 6.76 -9.41
N ASN A 138 25.32 6.91 -9.00
CA ASN A 138 25.78 6.59 -7.66
C ASN A 138 25.38 7.69 -6.65
N GLY A 139 24.13 7.65 -6.19
CA GLY A 139 23.62 8.61 -5.22
C GLY A 139 22.67 7.98 -4.20
N LYS A 140 22.44 8.71 -3.11
CA LYS A 140 21.35 8.43 -2.16
C LYS A 140 20.36 9.59 -2.17
N ALA A 141 19.12 9.30 -1.84
CA ALA A 141 18.09 10.32 -1.74
C ALA A 141 18.08 10.93 -0.33
N LEU A 142 18.12 12.27 -0.24
CA LEU A 142 17.73 12.97 0.97
C LEU A 142 16.20 13.02 1.03
N GLN A 143 15.61 12.18 1.89
CA GLN A 143 14.16 12.13 2.10
C GLN A 143 13.84 12.34 3.58
N PHE A 144 12.93 13.28 3.87
CA PHE A 144 12.40 13.52 5.20
C PHE A 144 11.19 12.61 5.43
N ILE A 145 11.46 11.35 5.76
CA ILE A 145 10.43 10.33 5.98
C ILE A 145 10.20 10.17 7.48
N TYR A 146 8.95 10.32 7.90
CA TYR A 146 8.54 10.12 9.29
C TYR A 146 7.54 8.98 9.40
N SER A 147 7.93 7.93 10.12
CA SER A 147 7.08 6.79 10.41
C SER A 147 6.43 6.95 11.78
N SER A 148 5.14 7.27 11.79
CA SER A 148 4.40 7.57 13.01
C SER A 148 4.34 6.35 13.95
N LYS A 149 4.05 6.61 15.22
CA LYS A 149 3.80 5.55 16.20
C LYS A 149 2.60 4.72 15.76
N GLN A 150 2.77 3.40 15.72
CA GLN A 150 1.66 2.48 15.54
C GLN A 150 1.01 2.15 16.89
N SER A 151 -0.30 1.94 16.86
CA SER A 151 -1.08 1.38 17.96
C SER A 151 -1.47 -0.06 17.63
N LYS A 152 -1.97 -0.82 18.60
CA LYS A 152 -2.60 -2.11 18.35
C LYS A 152 -4.11 -1.97 18.50
N THR A 153 -4.83 -2.56 17.55
CA THR A 153 -6.28 -2.78 17.66
C THR A 153 -6.58 -3.83 18.73
N LYS A 154 -7.86 -3.99 19.10
CA LYS A 154 -8.28 -4.98 20.09
C LYS A 154 -7.98 -6.42 19.65
N GLY A 155 -8.08 -6.70 18.35
CA GLY A 155 -7.70 -7.97 17.73
C GLY A 155 -6.20 -8.16 17.52
N GLY A 156 -5.37 -7.19 17.91
CA GLY A 156 -3.92 -7.28 17.84
C GLY A 156 -3.27 -6.81 16.54
N LEU A 157 -4.05 -6.40 15.53
CA LEU A 157 -3.52 -5.79 14.30
C LEU A 157 -2.84 -4.46 14.62
N PHE A 158 -1.71 -4.17 13.95
CA PHE A 158 -1.10 -2.86 14.01
C PHE A 158 -1.95 -1.83 13.24
N ALA A 159 -2.11 -0.64 13.82
CA ALA A 159 -2.79 0.49 13.21
C ALA A 159 -1.88 1.72 13.19
N GLY A 160 -1.62 2.25 11.99
CA GLY A 160 -0.78 3.42 11.74
C GLY A 160 -1.19 4.10 10.44
N THR A 161 -0.57 5.23 10.07
CA THR A 161 -0.85 5.84 8.76
C THR A 161 -0.46 4.91 7.61
N ALA A 162 -1.07 5.06 6.44
CA ALA A 162 -0.74 4.25 5.27
C ALA A 162 0.76 4.29 4.94
N THR A 163 1.37 5.48 5.01
CA THR A 163 2.82 5.67 4.82
C THR A 163 3.65 4.96 5.89
N THR A 164 3.23 5.01 7.16
CA THR A 164 3.87 4.26 8.25
C THR A 164 3.88 2.76 7.97
N ASN A 165 2.76 2.22 7.49
CA ASN A 165 2.64 0.80 7.16
C ASN A 165 3.57 0.41 6.01
N VAL A 166 3.72 1.27 4.99
CA VAL A 166 4.67 1.07 3.88
C VAL A 166 6.12 1.15 4.36
N PHE A 167 6.51 2.23 5.05
CA PHE A 167 7.91 2.47 5.44
C PHE A 167 8.44 1.46 6.46
N ARG A 168 7.56 0.86 7.27
CA ARG A 168 7.95 -0.20 8.21
C ARG A 168 7.97 -1.59 7.57
N ASN A 169 7.44 -1.75 6.36
CA ASN A 169 7.42 -3.02 5.67
C ASN A 169 8.81 -3.31 5.05
N SER A 170 9.33 -4.52 5.27
CA SER A 170 10.66 -4.91 4.77
C SER A 170 10.76 -4.93 3.25
N GLN A 171 9.64 -5.12 2.54
CA GLN A 171 9.60 -5.07 1.08
C GLN A 171 9.89 -3.66 0.54
N PHE A 172 9.51 -2.60 1.27
CA PHE A 172 9.82 -1.22 0.88
C PHE A 172 11.33 -0.99 0.79
N LYS A 173 12.08 -1.43 1.81
CA LYS A 173 13.54 -1.30 1.84
C LYS A 173 14.19 -2.03 0.68
N LYS A 174 13.77 -3.28 0.42
CA LYS A 174 14.24 -4.07 -0.72
C LYS A 174 13.97 -3.36 -2.06
N ALA A 175 12.78 -2.80 -2.23
CA ALA A 175 12.42 -2.06 -3.44
C ALA A 175 13.27 -0.78 -3.62
N MET A 176 13.51 -0.02 -2.54
CA MET A 176 14.36 1.18 -2.62
C MET A 176 15.80 0.83 -3.01
N THR A 177 16.34 -0.26 -2.46
CA THR A 177 17.68 -0.76 -2.83
C THR A 177 17.72 -1.22 -4.29
N ALA A 178 16.71 -1.96 -4.77
CA ALA A 178 16.64 -2.39 -6.17
C ALA A 178 16.58 -1.21 -7.18
N MET A 179 15.98 -0.10 -6.77
CA MET A 179 15.92 1.14 -7.56
C MET A 179 17.12 2.08 -7.34
N GLN A 180 18.10 1.70 -6.50
CA GLN A 180 19.21 2.59 -6.09
C GLN A 180 18.73 3.94 -5.55
N SER A 181 17.56 3.98 -4.93
CA SER A 181 16.89 5.19 -4.44
C SER A 181 16.79 5.19 -2.91
N GLU A 182 17.79 4.62 -2.25
CA GLU A 182 17.84 4.49 -0.80
C GLU A 182 17.91 5.85 -0.11
N CYS A 183 17.21 5.99 1.01
CA CYS A 183 17.31 7.18 1.84
C CYS A 183 18.71 7.25 2.48
N CYS A 184 19.29 8.44 2.56
CA CYS A 184 20.50 8.68 3.34
C CYS A 184 20.30 8.50 4.85
N SER A 185 19.05 8.60 5.32
CA SER A 185 18.69 8.48 6.73
C SER A 185 18.43 7.01 7.08
N PRO A 186 19.00 6.51 8.18
CA PRO A 186 18.81 5.12 8.60
C PRO A 186 17.43 4.92 9.24
N ASP A 187 17.03 3.65 9.40
CA ASP A 187 15.68 3.28 9.87
C ASP A 187 15.38 3.87 11.26
N GLU A 188 16.38 3.97 12.13
CA GLU A 188 16.27 4.54 13.48
C GLU A 188 15.85 6.01 13.47
N VAL A 189 16.24 6.75 12.43
CA VAL A 189 15.85 8.16 12.24
C VAL A 189 14.41 8.23 11.71
N ILE A 190 14.08 7.38 10.73
CA ILE A 190 12.75 7.31 10.10
C ILE A 190 11.68 6.90 11.11
N VAL A 191 11.97 5.92 11.98
CA VAL A 191 11.05 5.40 13.00
C VAL A 191 11.19 6.09 14.35
N GLY A 192 12.00 7.14 14.42
CA GLY A 192 12.29 7.90 15.63
C GLY A 192 11.02 8.48 16.26
N PRO A 193 10.87 8.42 17.59
CA PRO A 193 9.65 8.86 18.28
C PRO A 193 9.56 10.38 18.45
N ASP A 194 10.69 11.09 18.36
CA ASP A 194 10.79 12.54 18.54
C ASP A 194 11.06 13.23 17.21
N PHE A 195 10.14 14.10 16.80
CA PHE A 195 10.22 14.80 15.53
C PHE A 195 11.47 15.67 15.39
N HIS A 196 11.86 16.40 16.45
CA HIS A 196 12.99 17.33 16.38
C HIS A 196 14.32 16.57 16.28
N GLN A 197 14.46 15.47 17.01
CA GLN A 197 15.63 14.59 16.90
C GLN A 197 15.69 13.93 15.52
N SER A 198 14.57 13.40 15.02
CA SER A 198 14.53 12.80 13.68
C SER A 198 14.86 13.82 12.59
N LEU A 199 14.28 15.03 12.64
CA LEU A 199 14.59 16.10 11.68
C LEU A 199 16.08 16.49 11.73
N TYR A 200 16.63 16.67 12.92
CA TYR A 200 18.06 16.98 13.09
C TYR A 200 18.93 15.88 12.47
N CYS A 201 18.62 14.62 12.76
CA CYS A 201 19.37 13.48 12.22
C CYS A 201 19.19 13.31 10.71
N HIS A 202 17.99 13.55 10.15
CA HIS A 202 17.77 13.56 8.70
C HIS A 202 18.70 14.57 8.01
N LEU A 203 18.74 15.80 8.53
CA LEU A 203 19.61 16.86 8.01
C LEU A 203 21.08 16.46 8.15
N LEU A 204 21.49 15.96 9.31
CA LEU A 204 22.87 15.52 9.55
C LEU A 204 23.29 14.40 8.59
N CYS A 205 22.45 13.39 8.39
CA CYS A 205 22.70 12.32 7.42
C CYS A 205 22.83 12.87 6.00
N GLY A 206 21.95 13.79 5.59
CA GLY A 206 22.01 14.43 4.27
C GLY A 206 23.29 15.22 4.04
N LEU A 207 23.83 15.86 5.08
CA LEU A 207 25.08 16.63 5.00
C LEU A 207 26.33 15.74 5.01
N ILE A 208 26.29 14.59 5.69
CA ILE A 208 27.44 13.66 5.77
C ILE A 208 27.57 12.80 4.50
N PHE A 209 26.44 12.41 3.89
CA PHE A 209 26.41 11.56 2.69
C PHE A 209 26.48 12.33 1.36
N HIS A 210 27.00 13.56 1.37
CA HIS A 210 27.26 14.36 0.16
C HIS A 210 28.59 13.96 -0.51
#